data_AF-M0ZPW8-F1
#
_entry.id   AF-M0ZPW8-F1
#
_cell.length_a   1.000
_cell.length_b   1.000
_cell.length_c   1.000
_cell.angle_alpha   90.00
_cell.angle_beta   90.00
_cell.angle_gamma   90.00
#
_symmetry.space_group_name_H-M   'P 1'
#
loop_
_entity.id
_entity.type
_entity.pdbx_description
1 polymer ?
#
loop_
_entity_poly.entity_id
_entity_poly.type
_entity_poly.pdbx_seq_one_letter_code
_entity_poly.pdbx_strand_id
1 'polypeptide(L)'
;MSTIAKSYSPVQEVADSCKTGAATNVIFGLALGYKSVIIPIFSIAASIYVSFSLADMYGIADAALGMLSTIATGLAIDVYGPISDNVGGIAEMAGMSHNIREKIDALDAAGNTTSAIGKILKIEVTSQDASLEDAKDYYYFAMEVMQNFIS
;
A
#
# COMPACT_ATOMS: atom_id res chain seq x y z
N MET A 1 -2.38 23.73 -9.98
CA MET A 1 -2.94 23.03 -8.81
C MET A 1 -2.01 21.86 -8.44
N SER A 2 -1.12 22.01 -7.45
CA SER A 2 -0.20 20.92 -7.06
C SER A 2 -0.82 20.06 -5.97
N THR A 3 -1.19 18.82 -6.30
CA THR A 3 -1.60 17.82 -5.33
C THR A 3 -0.39 17.31 -4.55
N ILE A 4 -0.59 16.82 -3.31
CA ILE A 4 0.47 16.36 -2.40
C ILE A 4 1.50 15.45 -3.10
N ALA A 5 1.06 14.42 -3.83
CA ALA A 5 1.96 13.52 -4.55
C ALA A 5 2.66 14.17 -5.76
N LYS A 6 1.95 15.04 -6.51
CA LYS A 6 2.48 15.78 -7.68
C LYS A 6 3.50 16.86 -7.30
N SER A 7 3.60 17.20 -6.01
CA SER A 7 4.60 18.13 -5.48
C SER A 7 5.96 17.47 -5.27
N TYR A 8 6.06 16.15 -5.30
CA TYR A 8 7.34 15.45 -5.14
C TYR A 8 8.05 15.24 -6.48
N SER A 9 9.37 15.44 -6.47
CA SER A 9 10.25 15.31 -7.65
C SER A 9 10.03 14.03 -8.47
N PRO A 10 9.82 12.84 -7.89
CA PRO A 10 9.67 11.62 -8.69
C PRO A 10 8.43 11.61 -9.59
N VAL A 11 7.31 12.22 -9.15
CA VAL A 11 6.09 12.31 -9.95
C VAL A 11 6.20 13.40 -11.01
N GLN A 12 6.96 14.48 -10.71
CA GLN A 12 7.26 15.55 -11.67
C GLN A 12 8.19 15.07 -12.78
N GLU A 13 9.21 14.28 -12.46
CA GLU A 13 10.14 13.69 -13.43
C GLU A 13 9.41 12.78 -14.44
N VAL A 14 8.45 11.97 -13.96
CA VAL A 14 7.58 11.17 -14.85
C VAL A 14 6.74 12.09 -15.74
N ALA A 15 6.10 13.13 -15.18
CA ALA A 15 5.33 14.09 -15.96
C ALA A 15 6.18 14.85 -17.02
N ASP A 16 7.43 15.19 -16.69
CA ASP A 16 8.36 15.84 -17.61
C ASP A 16 8.82 14.90 -18.74
N SER A 17 8.93 13.60 -18.46
CA SER A 17 9.28 12.58 -19.47
C SER A 17 8.22 12.39 -20.56
N CYS A 18 7.02 12.95 -20.38
CA CYS A 18 6.02 13.05 -21.45
C CYS A 18 6.47 13.96 -22.61
N LYS A 19 7.38 14.91 -22.37
CA LYS A 19 7.92 15.81 -23.42
C LYS A 19 8.69 15.06 -24.50
N THR A 20 9.26 13.90 -24.16
CA THR A 20 10.03 13.05 -25.08
C THR A 20 9.21 11.91 -25.69
N GLY A 21 7.92 11.80 -25.32
CA GLY A 21 6.96 10.85 -25.89
C GLY A 21 6.34 9.89 -24.88
N ALA A 22 5.32 9.16 -25.33
CA ALA A 22 4.59 8.20 -24.48
C ALA A 22 5.48 7.02 -24.02
N ALA A 23 6.41 6.57 -24.88
CA ALA A 23 7.32 5.46 -24.57
C ALA A 23 8.25 5.79 -23.39
N THR A 24 8.82 7.01 -23.36
CA THR A 24 9.66 7.45 -22.25
C THR A 24 8.87 7.57 -20.95
N ASN A 25 7.63 8.07 -21.01
CA ASN A 25 6.75 8.14 -19.84
C ASN A 25 6.50 6.77 -19.19
N VAL A 26 6.26 5.73 -20.00
CA VAL A 26 6.08 4.37 -19.48
C VAL A 26 7.37 3.82 -18.86
N ILE A 27 8.52 4.04 -19.50
CA ILE A 27 9.83 3.58 -18.98
C ILE A 27 10.14 4.24 -17.63
N PHE A 28 9.96 5.56 -17.52
CA PHE A 28 10.17 6.29 -16.28
C PHE A 28 9.17 5.86 -15.18
N GLY A 29 7.91 5.62 -15.54
CA GLY A 29 6.92 5.08 -14.60
C GLY A 29 7.29 3.70 -14.04
N LEU A 30 7.76 2.79 -14.89
CA LEU A 30 8.24 1.47 -14.47
C LEU A 30 9.48 1.57 -13.59
N ALA A 31 10.46 2.39 -13.98
CA ALA A 31 11.67 2.61 -13.20
C ALA A 31 11.35 3.21 -11.82
N LEU A 32 10.40 4.12 -11.74
CA LEU A 32 9.93 4.69 -10.47
C LEU A 32 9.28 3.62 -9.59
N GLY A 33 8.46 2.73 -10.16
CA GLY A 33 7.86 1.61 -9.43
C GLY A 33 8.90 0.64 -8.86
N TYR A 34 9.96 0.33 -9.62
CA TYR A 34 11.07 -0.50 -9.10
C TYR A 34 11.89 0.21 -8.03
N LYS A 35 12.02 1.54 -8.10
CA LYS A 35 12.70 2.31 -7.06
C LYS A 35 11.89 2.38 -5.77
N SER A 36 10.55 2.44 -5.85
CA SER A 36 9.71 2.63 -4.68
C SER A 36 9.68 1.44 -3.71
N VAL A 37 10.02 0.23 -4.15
CA VAL A 37 10.01 -0.97 -3.29
C VAL A 37 11.24 -1.08 -2.38
N ILE A 38 12.30 -0.32 -2.63
CA ILE A 38 13.57 -0.42 -1.87
C ILE A 38 13.35 -0.10 -0.40
N ILE A 39 12.75 1.05 -0.09
CA ILE A 39 12.54 1.51 1.29
C ILE A 39 11.60 0.57 2.07
N PRO A 40 10.43 0.15 1.53
CA PRO A 40 9.55 -0.81 2.19
C PRO A 40 10.24 -2.13 2.55
N ILE A 41 11.04 -2.71 1.64
CA ILE A 41 11.74 -3.98 1.89
C ILE A 41 12.71 -3.84 3.07
N PHE A 42 13.49 -2.76 3.13
CA PHE A 42 14.38 -2.52 4.27
C PHE A 42 13.63 -2.30 5.58
N SER A 43 12.48 -1.62 5.54
CA SER A 43 11.64 -1.42 6.72
C SER A 43 11.11 -2.74 7.30
N ILE A 44 10.66 -3.65 6.43
CA ILE A 44 10.18 -4.98 6.84
C ILE A 44 11.34 -5.80 7.43
N ALA A 45 12.50 -5.81 6.76
CA ALA A 45 13.68 -6.54 7.24
C ALA A 45 14.13 -6.05 8.63
N ALA A 46 14.12 -4.73 8.85
CA ALA A 46 14.46 -4.15 10.15
C ALA A 46 13.42 -4.51 11.23
N SER A 47 12.13 -4.47 10.89
CA SER A 47 11.05 -4.87 11.80
C SER A 47 11.19 -6.33 12.25
N ILE A 48 11.39 -7.25 11.29
CA ILE A 48 11.62 -8.67 11.59
C ILE A 48 12.84 -8.85 12.50
N TYR A 49 13.96 -8.19 12.20
CA TYR A 49 15.18 -8.31 12.99
C TYR A 49 15.00 -7.86 14.45
N VAL A 50 14.37 -6.70 14.66
CA VAL A 50 14.12 -6.15 15.99
C VAL A 50 13.14 -7.02 16.77
N SER A 51 12.03 -7.39 16.15
CA SER A 51 10.98 -8.22 16.76
C SER A 51 11.49 -9.61 17.14
N PHE A 52 12.26 -10.25 16.26
CA PHE A 52 12.87 -11.54 16.53
C PHE A 52 13.88 -11.45 17.68
N SER A 53 14.70 -10.40 17.73
CA SER A 53 15.70 -10.23 18.79
C SER A 53 15.09 -10.00 20.18
N LEU A 54 13.84 -9.50 20.26
CA LEU A 54 13.18 -9.16 21.53
C LEU A 54 12.33 -10.31 22.08
N ALA A 55 11.63 -11.05 21.22
CA ALA A 55 10.67 -12.07 21.65
C ALA A 55 10.53 -13.24 20.65
N ASP A 56 11.59 -13.55 19.90
CA ASP A 56 11.63 -14.62 18.89
C ASP A 56 10.39 -14.60 17.98
N MET A 57 9.74 -15.74 17.76
CA MET A 57 8.55 -15.84 16.90
C MET A 57 7.33 -15.09 17.46
N TYR A 58 7.24 -14.92 18.79
CA TYR A 58 6.15 -14.18 19.42
C TYR A 58 6.25 -12.68 19.11
N GLY A 59 7.47 -12.13 19.09
CA GLY A 59 7.71 -10.74 18.71
C GLY A 59 7.36 -10.46 17.25
N ILE A 60 7.60 -11.41 16.35
CA ILE A 60 7.20 -11.28 14.94
C ILE A 60 5.66 -11.24 14.82
N ALA A 61 4.96 -12.11 15.55
CA ALA A 61 3.50 -12.14 15.57
C ALA A 61 2.90 -10.83 16.14
N ASP A 62 3.48 -10.28 17.20
CA ASP A 62 3.02 -9.02 17.81
C ASP A 62 3.29 -7.81 16.91
N ALA A 63 4.42 -7.80 16.19
CA ALA A 63 4.70 -6.76 15.19
C ALA A 63 3.72 -6.80 14.00
N ALA A 64 3.31 -7.99 13.56
CA ALA A 64 2.28 -8.14 12.54
C ALA A 64 0.91 -7.59 13.04
N LEU A 65 0.53 -7.93 14.27
CA LEU A 65 -0.68 -7.40 14.92
C LEU A 65 -0.63 -5.87 15.08
N GLY A 66 0.52 -5.32 15.45
CA GLY A 66 0.75 -3.88 15.56
C GLY A 66 0.53 -3.16 14.22
N MET A 67 0.95 -3.75 13.11
CA MET A 67 0.67 -3.24 11.75
C MET A 67 -0.84 -3.16 11.48
N LEU A 68 -1.57 -4.25 11.76
CA LEU A 68 -3.02 -4.35 11.54
C LEU A 68 -3.84 -3.44 12.44
N SER A 69 -3.29 -2.97 13.57
CA SER A 69 -4.01 -2.10 14.50
C SER A 69 -4.56 -0.82 13.84
N THR A 70 -3.95 -0.37 12.75
CA THR A 70 -4.35 0.84 12.01
C THR A 70 -5.21 0.58 10.77
N ILE A 71 -5.59 -0.69 10.51
CA ILE A 71 -6.30 -1.09 9.29
C ILE A 71 -7.64 -0.38 9.11
N ALA A 72 -8.36 -0.10 10.19
CA ALA A 72 -9.64 0.59 10.15
C ALA A 72 -9.51 2.01 9.56
N THR A 73 -8.47 2.74 9.99
CA THR A 73 -8.16 4.08 9.46
C THR A 73 -7.67 3.99 8.01
N GLY A 74 -6.84 3.01 7.70
CA GLY A 74 -6.36 2.78 6.33
C GLY A 74 -7.48 2.50 5.33
N LEU A 75 -8.43 1.63 5.69
CA LEU A 75 -9.61 1.31 4.87
C LEU A 75 -10.54 2.51 4.69
N ALA A 76 -10.74 3.31 5.75
CA ALA A 76 -11.57 4.52 5.67
C ALA A 76 -10.99 5.53 4.65
N ILE A 77 -9.67 5.65 4.59
CA ILE A 77 -8.96 6.55 3.68
C ILE A 77 -8.87 5.97 2.25
N ASP A 78 -8.88 4.63 2.07
CA ASP A 78 -8.97 3.97 0.74
C ASP A 78 -10.35 4.21 0.09
N VAL A 79 -11.43 4.12 0.88
CA VAL A 79 -12.82 4.33 0.42
C VAL A 79 -13.06 5.78 -0.03
N TYR A 80 -12.28 6.73 0.48
CA TYR A 80 -12.39 8.13 0.12
C TYR A 80 -12.14 8.40 -1.38
N GLY A 81 -11.21 7.67 -2.02
CA GLY A 81 -10.86 7.88 -3.43
C GLY A 81 -12.03 7.63 -4.38
N PRO A 82 -12.63 6.43 -4.40
CA PRO A 82 -13.78 6.13 -5.24
C PRO A 82 -15.00 7.03 -4.98
N ILE A 83 -15.19 7.51 -3.75
CA ILE A 83 -16.26 8.47 -3.43
C ILE A 83 -16.00 9.81 -4.13
N SER A 84 -14.77 10.31 -4.05
CA SER A 84 -14.39 11.59 -4.67
C SER A 84 -14.48 11.56 -6.19
N ASP A 85 -14.06 10.46 -6.82
CA ASP A 85 -14.16 10.24 -8.28
C ASP A 85 -15.62 10.30 -8.75
N ASN A 86 -16.51 9.58 -8.08
CA ASN A 86 -17.95 9.58 -8.40
C ASN A 86 -18.60 10.96 -8.24
N VAL A 87 -18.21 11.73 -7.21
CA VAL A 87 -18.70 13.10 -7.02
C VAL A 87 -18.21 14.01 -8.16
N GLY A 88 -16.97 13.82 -8.64
CA GLY A 88 -16.42 14.53 -9.80
C GLY A 88 -17.21 14.26 -11.07
N GLY A 89 -17.49 12.99 -11.36
CA GLY A 89 -18.30 12.58 -12.50
C GLY A 89 -19.72 13.16 -12.46
N ILE A 90 -20.38 13.15 -11.29
CA ILE A 90 -21.71 13.76 -11.12
C ILE A 90 -21.65 15.28 -11.35
N ALA A 91 -20.64 15.96 -10.81
CA ALA A 91 -20.49 17.41 -10.97
C ALA A 91 -20.24 17.81 -12.44
N GLU A 92 -19.49 17.00 -13.18
CA GLU A 92 -19.28 17.17 -14.62
C GLU A 92 -20.57 16.95 -15.42
N MET A 93 -21.29 15.85 -15.14
CA MET A 93 -22.55 15.53 -15.81
C MET A 93 -23.69 16.52 -15.49
N ALA A 94 -23.70 17.09 -14.28
CA ALA A 94 -24.68 18.07 -13.84
C ALA A 94 -24.36 19.52 -14.31
N GLY A 95 -23.27 19.73 -15.05
CA GLY A 95 -22.90 21.05 -15.55
C GLY A 95 -22.52 22.05 -14.45
N MET A 96 -21.95 21.58 -13.34
CA MET A 96 -21.56 22.45 -12.22
C MET A 96 -20.41 23.41 -12.60
N SER A 97 -20.32 24.52 -11.86
CA SER A 97 -19.34 25.58 -12.14
C SER A 97 -17.88 25.10 -12.01
N HIS A 98 -16.98 25.74 -12.74
CA HIS A 98 -15.57 25.36 -12.79
C HIS A 98 -14.87 25.40 -11.42
N ASN A 99 -15.25 26.31 -10.53
CA ASN A 99 -14.70 26.41 -9.17
C ASN A 99 -15.06 25.17 -8.31
N ILE A 100 -16.24 24.58 -8.52
CA ILE A 100 -16.63 23.33 -7.84
C ILE A 100 -15.81 22.16 -8.38
N ARG A 101 -15.59 22.10 -9.70
CA ARG A 101 -14.79 21.06 -10.35
C ARG A 101 -13.32 21.10 -9.92
N GLU A 102 -12.68 22.27 -9.88
CA GLU A 102 -11.30 22.39 -9.41
C GLU A 102 -11.11 21.85 -7.98
N LYS A 103 -12.10 22.08 -7.10
CA LYS A 103 -12.05 21.54 -5.74
C LYS A 103 -12.17 20.02 -5.74
N ILE A 104 -13.08 19.46 -6.55
CA ILE A 104 -13.28 18.01 -6.65
C ILE A 104 -12.07 17.32 -7.30
N ASP A 105 -11.47 17.90 -8.33
CA ASP A 105 -10.27 17.37 -8.98
C ASP A 105 -9.07 17.31 -8.01
N ALA A 106 -8.98 18.27 -7.08
CA ALA A 106 -7.97 18.23 -6.03
C ALA A 106 -8.22 17.09 -5.03
N LEU A 107 -9.49 16.81 -4.71
CA LEU A 107 -9.91 15.73 -3.82
C LEU A 107 -9.67 14.35 -4.48
N ASP A 108 -9.98 14.20 -5.78
CA ASP A 108 -9.72 12.98 -6.55
C ASP A 108 -8.22 12.68 -6.67
N ALA A 109 -7.41 13.69 -6.95
CA ALA A 109 -5.97 13.52 -7.01
C ALA A 109 -5.37 13.07 -5.65
N ALA A 110 -5.95 13.49 -4.52
CA ALA A 110 -5.59 12.97 -3.20
C ALA A 110 -6.07 11.52 -3.01
N GLY A 111 -7.29 11.21 -3.45
CA GLY A 111 -7.88 9.87 -3.46
C GLY A 111 -7.06 8.83 -4.24
N ASN A 112 -6.45 9.23 -5.36
CA ASN A 112 -5.56 8.36 -6.12
C ASN A 112 -4.29 7.99 -5.34
N THR A 113 -3.78 8.90 -4.52
CA THR A 113 -2.62 8.64 -3.63
C THR A 113 -3.02 7.69 -2.51
N THR A 114 -4.21 7.89 -1.91
CA THR A 114 -4.70 7.03 -0.83
C THR A 114 -5.06 5.63 -1.31
N SER A 115 -5.57 5.49 -2.54
CA SER A 115 -5.84 4.19 -3.13
C SER A 115 -4.55 3.39 -3.38
N ALA A 116 -3.46 4.06 -3.76
CA ALA A 116 -2.15 3.42 -3.86
C ALA A 116 -1.68 2.88 -2.49
N ILE A 117 -1.90 3.63 -1.41
CA ILE A 117 -1.62 3.18 -0.04
C ILE A 117 -2.53 2.00 0.35
N GLY A 118 -3.82 2.05 0.01
CA GLY A 118 -4.78 0.97 0.24
C GLY A 118 -4.38 -0.35 -0.43
N LYS A 119 -3.76 -0.30 -1.62
CA LYS A 119 -3.19 -1.49 -2.27
C LYS A 119 -2.03 -2.10 -1.49
N ILE A 120 -1.17 -1.27 -0.89
CA ILE A 120 -0.07 -1.73 -0.03
C ILE A 120 -0.63 -2.44 1.19
N LEU A 121 -1.62 -1.85 1.87
CA LEU A 121 -2.29 -2.48 3.01
C LEU A 121 -2.91 -3.84 2.66
N LYS A 122 -3.48 -3.98 1.45
CA LYS A 122 -4.03 -5.28 0.99
C LYS A 122 -2.93 -6.32 0.82
N ILE A 123 -1.79 -5.96 0.20
CA ILE A 123 -0.63 -6.84 0.05
C ILE A 123 -0.09 -7.24 1.43
N GLU A 124 -0.02 -6.29 2.35
CA GLU A 124 0.43 -6.50 3.72
C GLU A 124 -0.44 -7.53 4.46
N VAL A 125 -1.77 -7.35 4.45
CA VAL A 125 -2.73 -8.28 5.06
C VAL A 125 -2.59 -9.68 4.45
N THR A 126 -2.56 -9.79 3.11
CA THR A 126 -2.40 -11.08 2.44
C THR A 126 -1.07 -11.76 2.78
N SER A 127 0.02 -10.99 2.91
CA SER A 127 1.32 -11.54 3.30
C SER A 127 1.35 -12.02 4.75
N GLN A 128 0.62 -11.35 5.65
CA GLN A 128 0.49 -11.76 7.04
C GLN A 128 -0.39 -13.00 7.17
N ASP A 129 -1.51 -13.08 6.45
CA ASP A 129 -2.36 -14.27 6.40
C ASP A 129 -1.58 -15.50 5.92
N ALA A 130 -0.80 -15.35 4.83
CA ALA A 130 0.07 -16.41 4.33
C ALA A 130 1.12 -16.85 5.37
N SER A 131 1.76 -15.89 6.06
CA SER A 131 2.75 -16.22 7.10
C SER A 131 2.15 -16.92 8.32
N LEU A 132 0.88 -16.64 8.63
CA LEU A 132 0.14 -17.30 9.71
C LEU A 132 -0.28 -18.72 9.34
N GLU A 133 -0.55 -18.97 8.06
CA GLU A 133 -0.87 -20.29 7.52
C GLU A 133 0.40 -21.18 7.47
N ASP A 134 1.51 -20.64 6.97
CA ASP A 134 2.82 -21.31 6.99
C ASP A 134 3.28 -21.65 8.42
N ALA A 135 3.03 -20.75 9.38
CA ALA A 135 3.34 -20.99 10.79
C ALA A 135 2.45 -22.09 11.41
N LYS A 136 1.17 -22.19 11.00
CA LYS A 136 0.28 -23.28 11.41
C LYS A 136 0.76 -24.61 10.84
N ASP A 137 1.11 -24.65 9.56
CA ASP A 137 1.62 -25.87 8.91
C ASP A 137 2.89 -26.37 9.59
N TYR A 138 3.79 -25.48 9.98
CA TYR A 138 4.99 -25.84 10.74
C TYR A 138 4.67 -26.39 12.13
N TYR A 139 3.67 -25.82 12.82
CA TYR A 139 3.22 -26.28 14.13
C TYR A 139 2.54 -27.66 14.06
N TYR A 140 1.69 -27.88 13.06
CA TYR A 140 1.04 -29.18 12.83
C TYR A 140 2.06 -30.25 12.42
N PHE A 141 3.02 -29.91 11.56
CA PHE A 141 4.12 -30.80 11.19
C PHE A 141 4.99 -31.17 12.39
N ALA A 142 5.32 -30.21 13.26
CA ALA A 142 6.08 -30.48 14.49
C ALA A 142 5.32 -31.38 15.47
N MET A 143 4.00 -31.19 15.59
CA MET A 143 3.11 -32.05 16.39
C MET A 143 3.04 -33.48 15.82
N GLU A 144 2.95 -33.63 14.50
CA GLU A 144 2.90 -34.93 13.81
C GLU A 144 4.22 -35.70 13.96
N VAL A 145 5.36 -35.03 13.85
CA VAL A 145 6.69 -35.62 14.12
C VAL A 145 6.80 -36.05 15.58
N MET A 146 6.34 -35.23 16.53
CA MET A 146 6.34 -35.58 17.95
C MET A 146 5.42 -36.76 18.27
N GLN A 147 4.24 -36.85 17.67
CA GLN A 147 3.34 -38.01 17.82
C GLN A 147 3.96 -39.30 17.27
N ASN A 148 4.62 -39.24 16.11
CA ASN A 148 5.33 -40.40 15.53
C ASN A 148 6.57 -40.83 16.34
N PHE A 149 7.12 -39.96 17.19
CA PHE A 149 8.22 -40.31 18.11
C PHE A 149 7.74 -40.90 19.44
N ILE A 150 6.46 -40.73 19.79
CA ILE A 150 5.85 -41.20 21.04
C ILE A 150 5.11 -42.54 20.84
N SER A 151 4.84 -42.94 19.59
CA SER A 151 4.33 -44.26 19.19
C SER A 151 5.45 -45.24 18.84
#